data_AF-A0A1I3XUW6-F1
#
_entry.id   AF-A0A1I3XUW6-F1
#
_cell.length_a   1.000
_cell.length_b   1.000
_cell.length_c   1.000
_cell.angle_alpha   90.00
_cell.angle_beta   90.00
_cell.angle_gamma   90.00
#
_symmetry.space_group_name_H-M   'P 1'
#
loop_
_entity.id
_entity.type
_entity.pdbx_description
1 polymer ?
#
loop_
_entity_poly.entity_id
_entity_poly.type
_entity_poly.pdbx_seq_one_letter_code
_entity_poly.pdbx_strand_id
1 'polypeptide(L)'
;MRKPLVVLALALALAGCSGEAGPTPKGAGSATTPEALATKLRVYTADTCYTAPAKQTPKGCEKYVTELGSSTGMVREQAGTKHPELNRLADQLDKNVGAYRGAHCETVLTAGTPCSATLSDLANTLRDLKQFVDTQLVNG
;
A
#
# COMPACT_ATOMS: atom_id res chain seq x y z
N MET A 1 -61.16 -18.57 0.97
CA MET A 1 -60.80 -20.00 0.96
C MET A 1 -59.27 -20.12 0.86
N ARG A 2 -58.74 -21.20 1.43
CA ARG A 2 -57.39 -21.38 2.00
C ARG A 2 -56.27 -21.43 0.95
N LYS A 3 -55.17 -20.71 1.20
CA LYS A 3 -53.86 -20.86 0.52
C LYS A 3 -53.12 -22.08 1.10
N PRO A 4 -52.62 -23.03 0.29
CA PRO A 4 -51.62 -23.96 0.76
C PRO A 4 -50.22 -23.35 0.63
N LEU A 5 -49.61 -23.08 1.79
CA LEU A 5 -48.16 -22.94 1.96
C LEU A 5 -47.50 -24.27 1.60
N VAL A 6 -46.62 -24.28 0.60
CA VAL A 6 -45.66 -25.37 0.40
C VAL A 6 -44.29 -24.84 0.79
N VAL A 7 -43.85 -25.25 1.96
CA VAL A 7 -42.48 -25.15 2.44
C VAL A 7 -41.67 -26.23 1.72
N LEU A 8 -40.68 -25.82 0.92
CA LEU A 8 -39.67 -26.75 0.42
C LEU A 8 -38.29 -26.22 0.82
N ALA A 9 -37.82 -26.71 1.96
CA ALA A 9 -36.43 -26.64 2.34
C ALA A 9 -35.66 -27.66 1.51
N LEU A 10 -34.80 -27.20 0.58
CA LEU A 10 -33.72 -28.04 0.04
C LEU A 10 -32.39 -27.50 0.56
N ALA A 11 -31.87 -28.27 1.50
CA ALA A 11 -30.54 -28.21 2.05
C ALA A 11 -29.50 -28.73 1.04
N LEU A 12 -28.35 -28.03 0.99
CA LEU A 12 -27.01 -28.48 0.62
C LEU A 12 -26.79 -29.17 -0.74
N ALA A 13 -26.20 -28.42 -1.67
CA ALA A 13 -25.17 -28.93 -2.60
C ALA A 13 -24.26 -27.79 -3.09
N LEU A 14 -23.46 -27.20 -2.20
CA LEU A 14 -22.28 -26.41 -2.62
C LEU A 14 -21.08 -27.36 -2.76
N ALA A 15 -21.17 -28.26 -3.73
CA ALA A 15 -19.99 -28.84 -4.37
C ALA A 15 -19.46 -27.80 -5.37
N GLY A 16 -18.86 -26.73 -4.83
CA GLY A 16 -18.11 -25.74 -5.60
C GLY A 16 -16.76 -26.34 -5.98
N CYS A 17 -16.54 -26.47 -7.29
CA CYS A 17 -15.38 -27.05 -7.93
C CYS A 17 -14.03 -26.70 -7.28
N SER A 18 -13.32 -27.76 -6.96
CA SER A 18 -11.87 -27.79 -6.87
C SER A 18 -11.26 -27.30 -8.19
N GLY A 19 -10.25 -26.44 -8.11
CA GLY A 19 -9.24 -26.29 -9.15
C GLY A 19 -9.60 -25.45 -10.38
N GLU A 20 -10.08 -24.22 -10.19
CA GLU A 20 -9.84 -23.17 -11.19
C GLU A 20 -8.88 -22.18 -10.55
N ALA A 21 -7.60 -22.26 -10.97
CA ALA A 21 -6.69 -21.14 -10.86
C ALA A 21 -7.29 -20.01 -11.70
N GLY A 22 -8.25 -19.29 -11.13
CA GLY A 22 -8.80 -18.07 -11.70
C GLY A 22 -7.62 -17.17 -12.09
N PRO A 23 -7.76 -16.39 -13.17
CA PRO A 23 -6.67 -15.54 -13.62
C PRO A 23 -6.16 -14.76 -12.42
N THR A 24 -4.90 -14.99 -12.06
CA THR A 24 -4.19 -14.15 -11.09
C THR A 24 -4.52 -12.74 -11.51
N PRO A 25 -5.11 -11.90 -10.65
CA PRO A 25 -5.32 -10.51 -10.98
C PRO A 25 -3.96 -10.00 -11.43
N LYS A 26 -3.81 -9.69 -12.73
CA LYS A 26 -2.64 -8.95 -13.19
C LYS A 26 -2.72 -7.69 -12.36
N GLY A 27 -1.82 -7.58 -11.38
CA GLY A 27 -1.80 -6.48 -10.43
C GLY A 27 -1.99 -5.18 -11.19
N ALA A 28 -2.80 -4.28 -10.63
CA ALA A 28 -2.95 -2.93 -11.14
C ALA A 28 -1.59 -2.44 -11.66
N GLY A 29 -1.49 -2.28 -12.98
CA GLY A 29 -0.26 -2.48 -13.77
C GLY A 29 1.03 -2.30 -12.99
N SER A 30 1.84 -3.37 -12.88
CA SER A 30 3.23 -3.23 -12.45
C SER A 30 3.83 -2.07 -13.21
N ALA A 31 4.33 -1.08 -12.49
CA ALA A 31 5.22 -0.09 -13.06
C ALA A 31 6.52 -0.83 -13.39
N THR A 32 6.55 -1.51 -14.53
CA THR A 32 7.73 -2.22 -15.04
C THR A 32 8.80 -1.26 -15.52
N THR A 33 8.55 0.05 -15.43
CA THR A 33 9.46 1.10 -15.86
C THR A 33 9.75 2.10 -14.74
N PRO A 34 10.97 2.67 -14.71
CA PRO A 34 11.32 3.74 -13.78
C PRO A 34 10.35 4.92 -13.78
N GLU A 35 9.78 5.30 -14.94
CA GLU A 35 8.88 6.46 -15.09
C GLU A 35 7.52 6.23 -14.43
N ALA A 36 7.01 5.00 -14.49
CA ALA A 36 5.76 4.65 -13.85
C ALA A 36 5.90 4.68 -12.31
N LEU A 37 7.04 4.21 -11.78
CA LEU A 37 7.37 4.37 -10.36
C LEU A 37 7.52 5.85 -9.99
N ALA A 38 8.25 6.64 -10.78
CA ALA A 38 8.42 8.07 -10.55
C ALA A 38 7.09 8.84 -10.56
N THR A 39 6.14 8.45 -11.41
CA THR A 39 4.79 9.02 -11.46
C THR A 39 4.03 8.71 -10.17
N LYS A 40 4.10 7.46 -9.70
CA LYS A 40 3.45 7.05 -8.45
C LYS A 40 4.04 7.77 -7.23
N LEU A 41 5.36 7.90 -7.18
CA LEU A 41 6.05 8.66 -6.13
C LEU A 41 5.66 10.13 -6.14
N ARG A 42 5.51 10.76 -7.33
CA ARG A 42 5.00 12.14 -7.44
C ARG A 42 3.62 12.30 -6.80
N VAL A 43 2.69 11.37 -7.07
CA VAL A 43 1.34 11.38 -6.47
C VAL A 43 1.43 11.27 -4.95
N TYR A 44 2.21 10.32 -4.43
CA TYR A 44 2.35 10.14 -2.98
C TYR A 44 3.01 11.34 -2.30
N THR A 45 3.96 12.01 -2.95
CA THR A 45 4.60 13.21 -2.40
C THR A 45 3.75 14.48 -2.48
N ALA A 46 2.57 14.42 -3.10
CA ALA A 46 1.59 15.50 -3.10
C ALA A 46 0.55 15.36 -1.97
N ASP A 47 0.48 14.20 -1.32
CA ASP A 47 -0.50 13.92 -0.26
C ASP A 47 -0.21 14.74 1.01
N THR A 48 -1.25 15.13 1.76
CA THR A 48 -1.10 15.88 3.02
C THR A 48 -0.46 15.03 4.12
N CYS A 49 -0.63 13.71 4.07
CA CYS A 49 0.06 12.75 4.92
C CYS A 49 1.56 12.66 4.63
N TYR A 50 2.01 13.11 3.46
CA TYR A 50 3.43 13.29 3.15
C TYR A 50 3.94 14.70 3.47
N THR A 51 3.19 15.74 3.08
CA THR A 51 3.67 17.13 3.17
C THR A 51 3.61 17.71 4.59
N ALA A 52 2.70 17.21 5.43
CA ALA A 52 2.54 17.66 6.80
C ALA A 52 2.19 16.50 7.78
N PRO A 53 2.99 15.42 7.83
CA PRO A 53 2.67 14.18 8.54
C PRO A 53 2.40 14.40 10.04
N ALA A 54 3.22 15.25 10.69
CA ALA A 54 3.07 15.55 12.12
C ALA A 54 1.77 16.29 12.46
N LYS A 55 1.14 16.94 11.48
CA LYS A 55 -0.12 17.69 11.65
C LYS A 55 -1.35 16.86 11.30
N GLN A 56 -1.17 15.69 10.69
CA GLN A 56 -2.29 14.83 10.34
C GLN A 56 -2.74 13.98 11.52
N THR A 57 -4.05 13.78 11.61
CA THR A 57 -4.62 12.71 12.41
C THR A 57 -4.26 11.36 11.77
N PRO A 58 -3.61 10.44 12.50
CA PRO A 58 -3.17 9.16 11.93
C PRO A 58 -4.27 8.39 11.20
N LYS A 59 -5.46 8.26 11.78
CA LYS A 59 -6.64 7.66 11.11
C LYS A 59 -6.90 8.21 9.71
N GLY A 60 -6.75 9.52 9.51
CA GLY A 60 -6.96 10.16 8.20
C GLY A 60 -5.98 9.72 7.12
N CYS A 61 -4.84 9.15 7.51
CA CYS A 61 -3.78 8.69 6.62
C CYS A 61 -3.82 7.19 6.31
N GLU A 62 -4.79 6.43 6.83
CA GLU A 62 -4.85 4.96 6.64
C GLU A 62 -4.81 4.55 5.17
N LYS A 63 -5.57 5.25 4.31
CA LYS A 63 -5.57 4.98 2.86
C LYS A 63 -4.19 5.24 2.26
N TYR A 64 -3.57 6.38 2.57
CA TYR A 64 -2.23 6.72 2.11
C TYR A 64 -1.21 5.63 2.50
N VAL A 65 -1.21 5.21 3.77
CA VAL A 65 -0.31 4.15 4.26
C VAL A 65 -0.57 2.81 3.56
N THR A 66 -1.83 2.48 3.26
CA THR A 66 -2.20 1.26 2.53
C THR A 66 -1.65 1.27 1.10
N GLU A 67 -1.78 2.39 0.41
CA GLU A 67 -1.22 2.58 -0.93
C GLU A 67 0.31 2.47 -0.95
N LEU A 68 0.99 3.04 0.06
CA LEU A 68 2.44 2.88 0.23
C LEU A 68 2.83 1.41 0.40
N GLY A 69 2.13 0.68 1.28
CA GLY A 69 2.38 -0.75 1.50
C GLY A 69 2.18 -1.59 0.23
N SER A 70 1.19 -1.26 -0.58
CA SER A 70 0.96 -1.92 -1.88
C SER A 70 2.02 -1.61 -2.93
N SER A 71 2.92 -0.66 -2.68
CA SER A 71 3.94 -0.21 -3.63
C SER A 71 5.34 -0.77 -3.36
N THR A 72 5.58 -1.42 -2.22
CA THR A 72 6.93 -1.92 -1.90
C THR A 72 7.38 -3.04 -2.83
N GLY A 73 6.46 -3.92 -3.25
CA GLY A 73 6.74 -4.92 -4.29
C GLY A 73 7.19 -4.31 -5.62
N MET A 74 6.54 -3.22 -6.04
CA MET A 74 6.91 -2.47 -7.24
C MET A 74 8.30 -1.82 -7.12
N VAL A 75 8.63 -1.26 -5.95
CA VAL A 75 9.98 -0.71 -5.70
C VAL A 75 11.05 -1.80 -5.79
N ARG A 76 10.80 -2.99 -5.22
CA ARG A 76 11.74 -4.12 -5.29
C ARG A 76 11.91 -4.68 -6.70
N GLU A 77 10.81 -4.79 -7.45
CA GLU A 77 10.84 -5.20 -8.86
C GLU A 77 11.73 -4.25 -9.68
N GLN A 78 11.56 -2.94 -9.49
CA GLN A 78 12.37 -1.92 -10.15
C GLN A 78 13.83 -1.92 -9.69
N ALA A 79 14.08 -2.23 -8.42
CA ALA A 79 15.44 -2.28 -7.86
C ALA A 79 16.25 -3.43 -8.46
N GLY A 80 15.64 -4.61 -8.56
CA GLY A 80 16.31 -5.85 -8.94
C GLY A 80 17.61 -6.07 -8.15
N THR A 81 18.63 -6.64 -8.80
CA THR A 81 19.97 -6.79 -8.22
C THR A 81 20.87 -5.58 -8.46
N LYS A 82 20.47 -4.66 -9.35
CA LYS A 82 21.30 -3.52 -9.80
C LYS A 82 21.25 -2.33 -8.83
N HIS A 83 20.18 -2.21 -8.04
CA HIS A 83 19.96 -1.08 -7.15
C HIS A 83 19.71 -1.55 -5.70
N PRO A 84 20.73 -2.07 -4.99
CA PRO A 84 20.57 -2.58 -3.62
C PRO A 84 20.06 -1.52 -2.63
N GLU A 85 20.41 -0.24 -2.83
CA GLU A 85 19.87 0.85 -2.01
C GLU A 85 18.35 1.01 -2.17
N LEU A 86 17.80 0.77 -3.37
CA LEU A 86 16.36 0.86 -3.60
C LEU A 86 15.62 -0.30 -2.89
N ASN A 87 16.23 -1.49 -2.81
CA ASN A 87 15.71 -2.59 -1.98
C ASN A 87 15.73 -2.23 -0.48
N ARG A 88 16.82 -1.65 0.02
CA ARG A 88 16.92 -1.20 1.42
C ARG A 88 15.82 -0.18 1.76
N LEU A 89 15.56 0.77 0.85
CA LEU A 89 14.49 1.74 1.02
C LEU A 89 13.09 1.10 0.95
N ALA A 90 12.89 0.08 0.11
CA ALA A 90 11.65 -0.70 0.10
C ALA A 90 11.41 -1.43 1.43
N ASP A 91 12.46 -2.03 1.99
CA ASP A 91 12.39 -2.71 3.29
C ASP A 91 12.11 -1.72 4.43
N GLN A 92 12.70 -0.53 4.38
CA GLN A 92 12.41 0.53 5.34
C GLN A 92 10.97 1.03 5.20
N LEU A 93 10.44 1.13 3.98
CA LEU A 93 9.06 1.52 3.73
C LEU A 93 8.09 0.47 4.30
N ASP A 94 8.32 -0.81 4.02
CA ASP A 94 7.53 -1.92 4.59
C ASP A 94 7.59 -1.94 6.12
N LYS A 95 8.78 -1.73 6.71
CA LYS A 95 8.95 -1.64 8.16
C LYS A 95 8.09 -0.51 8.76
N ASN A 96 8.10 0.67 8.15
CA ASN A 96 7.34 1.81 8.65
C ASN A 96 5.83 1.61 8.47
N VAL A 97 5.39 1.00 7.37
CA VAL A 97 3.99 0.58 7.17
C VAL A 97 3.58 -0.44 8.23
N GLY A 98 4.45 -1.42 8.51
CA GLY A 98 4.26 -2.41 9.56
C GLY A 98 4.16 -1.77 10.95
N ALA A 99 5.00 -0.77 11.25
CA ALA A 99 4.94 -0.03 12.50
C ALA A 99 3.62 0.74 12.66
N TYR A 100 3.13 1.37 11.59
CA TYR A 100 1.84 2.06 11.60
C TYR A 100 0.69 1.08 11.92
N ARG A 101 0.65 -0.05 11.21
CA ARG A 101 -0.40 -1.06 11.36
C ARG A 101 -0.32 -1.79 12.71
N GLY A 102 0.88 -2.16 13.13
CA GLY A 102 1.12 -2.88 14.38
C GLY A 102 0.80 -2.07 15.63
N ALA A 103 0.88 -0.73 15.55
CA ALA A 103 0.47 0.18 16.61
C ALA A 103 -1.02 0.61 16.51
N HIS A 104 -1.79 0.04 15.58
CA HIS A 104 -3.18 0.41 15.32
C HIS A 104 -3.40 1.90 15.08
N CYS A 105 -2.48 2.53 14.35
CA CYS A 105 -2.51 3.97 14.12
C CYS A 105 -3.76 4.44 13.35
N GLU A 106 -4.44 3.55 12.63
CA GLU A 106 -5.75 3.80 12.01
C GLU A 106 -6.87 4.13 13.02
N THR A 107 -6.67 3.80 14.30
CA THR A 107 -7.65 4.09 15.36
C THR A 107 -7.38 5.43 16.06
N VAL A 108 -6.20 6.03 15.85
CA VAL A 108 -5.77 7.24 16.56
C VAL A 108 -6.37 8.50 15.92
N LEU A 109 -7.13 9.25 16.72
CA LEU A 109 -7.92 10.41 16.28
C LEU A 109 -7.22 11.76 16.51
N THR A 110 -6.02 11.77 17.09
CA THR A 110 -5.27 12.99 17.42
C THR A 110 -3.87 12.98 16.80
N ALA A 111 -3.41 14.16 16.39
CA ALA A 111 -2.05 14.38 15.91
C ALA A 111 -1.05 14.52 17.08
N GLY A 112 0.25 14.55 16.77
CA GLY A 112 1.33 14.69 17.76
C GLY A 112 1.60 13.45 18.61
N THR A 113 1.10 12.29 18.19
CA THR A 113 1.28 11.00 18.87
C THR A 113 2.49 10.25 18.28
N PRO A 114 2.93 9.13 18.89
CA PRO A 114 3.91 8.24 18.25
C PRO A 114 3.50 7.82 16.82
N CYS A 115 2.20 7.66 16.54
CA CYS A 115 1.72 7.39 15.19
C CYS A 115 1.98 8.55 14.21
N SER A 116 1.97 9.81 14.67
CA SER A 116 2.38 10.96 13.86
C SER A 116 3.88 10.95 13.56
N ALA A 117 4.70 10.40 14.46
CA ALA A 117 6.13 10.16 14.19
C ALA A 117 6.29 9.07 13.12
N THR A 118 5.55 7.96 13.21
CA THR A 118 5.55 6.91 12.17
C THR A 118 5.15 7.45 10.79
N LEU A 119 4.15 8.36 10.72
CA LEU A 119 3.81 9.04 9.46
C LEU A 119 4.96 9.90 8.94
N SER A 120 5.72 10.54 9.84
CA SER A 120 6.90 11.33 9.46
C SER A 120 8.02 10.45 8.92
N ASP A 121 8.22 9.27 9.52
CA ASP A 121 9.19 8.28 9.04
C ASP A 121 8.80 7.71 7.68
N LEU A 122 7.51 7.46 7.43
CA LEU A 122 6.99 7.11 6.10
C LEU A 122 7.30 8.21 5.07
N ALA A 123 7.04 9.46 5.42
CA ALA A 123 7.31 10.59 4.53
C ALA A 123 8.80 10.75 4.23
N ASN A 124 9.67 10.55 5.22
CA ASN A 124 11.12 10.59 5.02
C ASN A 124 11.61 9.48 4.09
N THR A 125 11.20 8.22 4.33
CA THR A 125 11.54 7.11 3.44
C THR A 125 11.04 7.34 2.01
N LEU A 126 9.84 7.90 1.85
CA LEU A 126 9.29 8.21 0.53
C LEU A 126 10.09 9.31 -0.19
N ARG A 127 10.60 10.30 0.56
CA ARG A 127 11.48 11.34 0.01
C ARG A 127 12.77 10.73 -0.53
N ASP A 128 13.39 9.84 0.25
CA ASP A 128 14.64 9.16 -0.14
C ASP A 128 14.42 8.27 -1.38
N LEU A 129 13.30 7.53 -1.40
CA LEU A 129 12.88 6.75 -2.58
C LEU A 129 12.75 7.62 -3.82
N LYS A 130 12.03 8.75 -3.70
CA LYS A 130 11.83 9.68 -4.81
C LYS A 130 13.15 10.25 -5.31
N GLN A 131 14.02 10.71 -4.41
CA GLN A 131 15.31 11.25 -4.78
C GLN A 131 16.16 10.23 -5.54
N PHE A 132 16.18 8.97 -5.08
CA PHE A 132 16.93 7.91 -5.72
C PHE A 132 16.39 7.58 -7.13
N VAL A 133 15.07 7.46 -7.28
CA VAL A 133 14.42 7.18 -8.57
C VAL A 133 14.62 8.34 -9.56
N ASP A 134 14.42 9.59 -9.11
CA ASP A 134 14.65 10.76 -9.96
C ASP A 134 16.12 10.85 -10.43
N THR A 135 17.08 10.53 -9.55
CA THR A 135 18.51 10.52 -9.90
C THR A 135 18.83 9.46 -10.96
N GLN A 136 18.22 8.27 -10.87
CA GLN A 136 18.39 7.23 -11.87
C GLN A 136 17.85 7.66 -13.24
N LEU A 137 16.70 8.33 -13.29
CA LEU A 137 16.11 8.83 -14.53
C LEU A 137 16.97 9.89 -15.24
N VAL A 138 17.79 10.63 -14.50
CA VAL A 138 18.68 11.65 -15.06
C VAL A 138 19.98 11.03 -15.59
N ASN A 139 20.46 9.96 -14.96
CA ASN A 139 21.79 9.39 -15.22
C ASN A 139 21.78 8.07 -16.02
N GLY A 140 20.62 7.42 -16.16
CA GLY A 140 20.43 6.17 -16.90
C GLY A 140 20.00 6.40 -18.33
#